data_AF-K9H4I9-F1
#
_entry.id   AF-K9H4I9-F1
#
_cell.length_a   1.000
_cell.length_b   1.000
_cell.length_c   1.000
_cell.angle_alpha   90.00
_cell.angle_beta   90.00
_cell.angle_gamma   90.00
#
_symmetry.space_group_name_H-M   'P 1'
#
loop_
_entity.id
_entity.type
_entity.pdbx_description
1 polymer ?
#
loop_
_entity_poly.entity_id
_entity_poly.type
_entity_poly.pdbx_seq_one_letter_code
_entity_poly.pdbx_strand_id
1 'polypeptide(L)'
;MRLVILIITVGITEKGQGVVAVVNTDLFYGFSAVCNIVFAFCGHAAFFGLMAELKNPRDFTKSPLPLQGIDMGLYITAALVIYRYAGSSVTSPALGSASPMIAKVAYGISLPTIIIAGGINGHVAFKYVYLRIVKGTDRMHKRDWIATGSWVGIALMLWAMAWIISTAIPVFSSLLSLITALFASWFTYGFSAIFSCANNA
;
A
#
# COMPACT_ATOMS: atom_id res chain seq x y z
N MET A 1 -6.45 1.57 14.65
CA MET A 1 -6.38 0.57 15.74
C MET A 1 -4.99 -0.10 15.85
N ARG A 2 -4.47 -0.76 14.82
CA ARG A 2 -3.20 -1.50 14.90
C ARG A 2 -1.95 -0.62 15.09
N LEU A 3 -1.89 0.53 14.42
CA LEU A 3 -0.82 1.51 14.62
C LEU A 3 -0.78 2.02 16.06
N VAL A 4 -1.94 2.28 16.67
CA VAL A 4 -2.04 2.74 18.05
C VAL A 4 -1.55 1.68 19.04
N ILE A 5 -1.93 0.42 18.83
CA ILE A 5 -1.41 -0.70 19.63
C ILE A 5 0.11 -0.75 19.53
N LEU A 6 0.65 -0.70 18.31
CA LEU A 6 2.09 -0.75 18.10
C LEU A 6 2.84 0.42 18.76
N ILE A 7 2.33 1.65 18.64
CA ILE A 7 2.88 2.83 19.30
C ILE A 7 2.92 2.65 20.82
N ILE A 8 1.80 2.24 21.42
CA ILE A 8 1.69 2.03 22.86
C ILE A 8 2.63 0.92 23.31
N THR A 9 2.67 -0.20 22.59
CA THR A 9 3.43 -1.36 23.03
C THR A 9 4.94 -1.20 22.84
N VAL A 10 5.39 -0.61 21.73
CA VAL A 10 6.82 -0.31 21.52
C VAL A 10 7.30 0.71 22.54
N GLY A 11 6.48 1.71 22.89
CA GLY A 11 6.80 2.69 23.93
C GLY A 11 6.92 2.13 25.35
N ILE A 12 6.31 0.97 25.63
CA ILE A 12 6.37 0.32 26.95
C ILE A 12 7.49 -0.73 27.02
N THR A 13 7.78 -1.41 25.90
CA THR A 13 8.56 -2.65 25.92
C THR A 13 10.05 -2.43 25.71
N GLU A 14 10.44 -1.47 24.88
CA GLU A 14 11.85 -1.25 24.55
C GLU A 14 12.43 -0.14 25.43
N LYS A 15 13.51 -0.44 26.16
CA LYS A 15 14.29 0.58 26.86
C LYS A 15 15.16 1.29 25.83
N GLY A 16 14.56 2.26 25.15
CA GLY A 16 15.09 2.95 23.97
C GLY A 16 16.59 2.86 23.76
N GLN A 17 17.01 2.18 22.69
CA GLN A 17 18.40 2.19 22.26
C GLN A 17 18.77 3.57 21.71
N GLY A 18 20.04 3.95 21.82
CA GLY A 18 20.53 5.28 21.43
C GLY A 18 20.05 5.70 20.04
N VAL A 19 19.55 6.93 19.93
CA VAL A 19 19.04 7.48 18.67
C VAL A 19 20.21 7.95 17.83
N VAL A 20 20.38 7.37 16.65
CA VAL A 20 21.33 7.86 15.65
C VAL A 20 20.64 8.93 14.82
N ALA A 21 21.07 10.19 14.93
CA ALA A 21 20.43 11.31 14.23
C ALA A 21 20.75 11.34 12.73
N VAL A 22 21.94 10.86 12.34
CA VAL A 22 22.40 10.83 10.94
C VAL A 22 22.93 9.45 10.64
N VAL A 23 22.28 8.77 9.71
CA VAL A 23 22.73 7.47 9.19
C VAL A 23 23.46 7.72 7.87
N ASN A 24 24.71 7.26 7.76
CA ASN A 24 25.40 7.24 6.48
C ASN A 24 24.69 6.23 5.57
N THR A 25 24.06 6.74 4.51
CA THR A 25 23.25 5.94 3.58
C THR A 25 23.80 6.10 2.17
N ASP A 26 23.63 5.06 1.35
CA ASP A 26 23.92 5.14 -0.08
C ASP A 26 22.66 5.60 -0.86
N LEU A 27 22.83 5.80 -2.17
CA LEU A 27 21.73 6.23 -3.04
C LEU A 27 20.59 5.19 -3.07
N PHE A 28 20.92 3.90 -2.99
CA PHE A 28 19.95 2.81 -3.05
C PHE A 28 19.04 2.80 -1.81
N TYR A 29 19.60 2.82 -0.61
CA TYR A 29 18.87 2.86 0.64
C TYR A 29 18.15 4.19 0.83
N GLY A 30 18.78 5.30 0.44
CA GLY A 30 18.16 6.63 0.44
C GLY A 30 16.90 6.69 -0.44
N PHE A 31 16.99 6.25 -1.69
CA PHE A 31 15.85 6.25 -2.60
C PHE A 31 14.80 5.20 -2.24
N SER A 32 15.21 4.05 -1.70
CA SER A 32 14.29 3.05 -1.16
C SER A 32 13.44 3.64 -0.03
N ALA A 33 14.03 4.42 0.88
CA ALA A 33 13.28 5.11 1.93
C ALA A 33 12.24 6.07 1.35
N VAL A 34 12.62 6.87 0.35
CA VAL A 34 11.69 7.76 -0.37
C VAL A 34 10.56 6.96 -1.01
N CYS A 35 10.86 5.86 -1.72
CA CYS A 35 9.84 5.04 -2.36
C CYS A 35 8.86 4.41 -1.36
N ASN A 36 9.32 4.03 -0.16
CA ASN A 36 8.43 3.53 0.90
C ASN A 36 7.50 4.63 1.42
N ILE A 37 7.97 5.87 1.53
CA ILE A 37 7.13 7.03 1.90
C ILE A 37 6.08 7.28 0.80
N VAL A 38 6.48 7.31 -0.46
CA VAL A 38 5.55 7.50 -1.59
C VAL A 38 4.52 6.37 -1.64
N PHE A 39 4.94 5.12 -1.38
CA PHE A 39 4.02 3.98 -1.29
C PHE A 39 2.96 4.20 -0.20
N ALA A 40 3.37 4.68 0.97
CA ALA A 40 2.48 4.91 2.10
C ALA A 40 1.34 5.90 1.78
N PHE A 41 1.52 6.74 0.75
CA PHE A 41 0.56 7.73 0.28
C PHE A 41 0.06 7.47 -1.15
N CYS A 42 0.25 6.29 -1.73
CA CYS A 42 -0.07 6.05 -3.14
C CYS A 42 -1.57 5.79 -3.46
N GLY A 43 -2.49 6.24 -2.61
CA GLY A 43 -3.93 5.97 -2.72
C GLY A 43 -4.69 6.71 -3.83
N HIS A 44 -4.00 7.57 -4.58
CA HIS A 44 -4.61 8.51 -5.54
C HIS A 44 -5.47 7.86 -6.63
N ALA A 45 -5.19 6.61 -7.02
CA ALA A 45 -5.96 5.92 -8.05
C ALA A 45 -7.45 5.75 -7.69
N ALA A 46 -7.77 5.63 -6.40
CA ALA A 46 -9.16 5.52 -5.94
C ALA A 46 -9.91 6.85 -5.96
N PHE A 47 -9.22 7.99 -6.02
CA PHE A 47 -9.83 9.32 -5.92
C PHE A 47 -10.79 9.60 -7.07
N PHE A 48 -10.49 9.13 -8.28
CA PHE A 48 -11.39 9.31 -9.43
C PHE A 48 -12.74 8.61 -9.25
N GLY A 49 -12.73 7.40 -8.68
CA GLY A 49 -13.96 6.66 -8.38
C GLY A 49 -14.77 7.35 -7.29
N LEU A 50 -14.12 7.74 -6.19
CA LEU A 50 -14.76 8.43 -5.07
C LEU A 50 -15.30 9.81 -5.48
N MET A 51 -14.57 10.54 -6.32
CA MET A 51 -15.00 11.83 -6.86
C MET A 51 -16.25 11.69 -7.75
N ALA A 52 -16.34 10.60 -8.53
CA ALA A 52 -17.51 10.31 -9.36
C ALA A 52 -18.75 9.92 -8.55
N GLU A 53 -18.59 9.46 -7.31
CA GLU A 53 -19.69 9.12 -6.40
C GLU A 53 -20.24 10.33 -5.63
N LEU A 54 -19.53 11.46 -5.60
CA LEU A 54 -19.99 12.68 -4.92
C LEU A 54 -21.13 13.36 -5.69
N LYS A 55 -22.15 13.82 -4.95
CA LYS A 55 -23.24 14.64 -5.49
C LYS A 55 -22.72 15.90 -6.23
N ASN A 56 -21.68 16.54 -5.67
CA ASN A 56 -20.98 17.67 -6.27
C ASN A 56 -19.48 17.35 -6.35
N PRO A 57 -18.94 17.01 -7.53
CA PRO A 57 -17.52 16.66 -7.69
C PRO A 57 -16.56 17.79 -7.29
N ARG A 58 -16.98 19.06 -7.39
CA ARG A 58 -16.16 20.23 -7.01
C ARG A 58 -15.85 20.30 -5.52
N ASP A 59 -16.66 19.66 -4.68
CA ASP A 59 -16.42 19.61 -3.23
C ASP A 59 -15.42 18.53 -2.84
N PHE A 60 -14.90 17.74 -3.79
CA PHE A 60 -14.02 16.61 -3.52
C PHE A 60 -12.82 17.01 -2.66
N THR A 61 -12.18 18.17 -2.88
CA THR A 61 -10.99 18.61 -2.13
C THR A 61 -11.22 18.78 -0.63
N LYS A 62 -12.46 18.96 -0.17
CA LYS A 62 -12.78 19.12 1.26
C LYS A 62 -12.63 17.82 2.06
N SER A 63 -12.75 16.67 1.41
CA SER A 63 -12.67 15.35 2.06
C SER A 63 -11.23 14.78 2.20
N PRO A 64 -10.36 14.78 1.17
CA PRO A 64 -9.02 14.21 1.26
C PRO A 64 -8.06 15.11 2.03
N LEU A 65 -8.29 16.43 2.11
CA LEU A 65 -7.40 17.34 2.83
C LEU A 65 -7.27 17.00 4.33
N PRO A 66 -8.37 16.87 5.11
CA PRO A 66 -8.27 16.44 6.51
C PRO A 66 -7.82 14.98 6.64
N LEU A 67 -8.22 14.09 5.72
CA LEU A 67 -7.78 12.69 5.70
C LEU A 67 -6.25 12.59 5.62
N GLN A 68 -5.66 13.29 4.65
CA GLN A 68 -4.22 13.33 4.41
C GLN A 68 -3.47 13.94 5.60
N GLY A 69 -4.04 14.97 6.23
CA GLY A 69 -3.46 15.58 7.44
C GLY A 69 -3.40 14.61 8.62
N ILE A 70 -4.49 13.86 8.85
CA ILE A 70 -4.57 12.84 9.90
C ILE A 70 -3.58 11.70 9.60
N ASP A 71 -3.54 11.19 8.37
CA ASP A 71 -2.65 10.11 7.98
C ASP A 71 -1.18 10.50 8.15
N MET A 72 -0.81 11.72 7.74
CA MET A 72 0.53 12.25 7.94
C MET A 72 0.89 12.38 9.42
N GLY A 73 -0.03 12.89 10.25
CA GLY A 73 0.15 12.95 11.70
C GLY A 73 0.35 11.58 12.34
N LEU A 74 -0.44 10.59 11.92
CA LEU A 74 -0.34 9.20 12.40
C LEU A 74 0.98 8.57 11.99
N TYR A 75 1.43 8.74 10.75
CA TYR A 75 2.70 8.19 10.26
C TYR A 75 3.90 8.84 10.93
N ILE A 76 3.91 10.16 11.12
CA ILE A 76 4.99 10.85 11.83
C ILE A 76 5.05 10.36 13.28
N THR A 77 3.91 10.31 13.97
CA THR A 77 3.85 9.85 15.36
C THR A 77 4.33 8.40 15.48
N ALA A 78 3.88 7.51 14.59
CA ALA A 78 4.32 6.13 14.57
C ALA A 78 5.83 6.02 14.30
N ALA A 79 6.35 6.71 13.29
CA ALA A 79 7.77 6.68 12.94
C ALA A 79 8.65 7.18 14.10
N LEU A 80 8.29 8.30 14.73
CA LEU A 80 9.05 8.87 15.85
C LEU A 80 9.07 7.94 17.07
N VAL A 81 7.91 7.40 17.45
CA VAL A 81 7.82 6.49 18.60
C VAL A 81 8.62 5.23 18.32
N ILE A 82 8.40 4.58 17.17
CA ILE A 82 9.11 3.35 16.84
C ILE A 82 10.62 3.59 16.80
N TYR A 83 11.08 4.66 16.15
CA TYR A 83 12.50 4.96 16.05
C TYR A 83 13.14 5.29 17.41
N ARG A 84 12.42 6.01 18.27
CA ARG A 84 12.91 6.39 19.60
C ARG A 84 13.13 5.19 20.52
N TYR A 85 12.31 4.15 20.37
CA TYR A 85 12.27 3.00 21.26
C TYR A 85 13.00 1.78 20.66
N ALA A 86 12.79 1.47 19.38
CA ALA A 86 13.47 0.36 18.69
C ALA A 86 14.87 0.70 18.15
N GLY A 87 15.24 1.99 18.09
CA GLY A 87 16.56 2.45 17.62
C GLY A 87 16.74 2.34 16.11
N SER A 88 18.00 2.24 15.66
CA SER A 88 18.37 2.20 14.24
C SER A 88 18.11 0.86 13.54
N SER A 89 17.90 -0.22 14.29
CA SER A 89 17.69 -1.58 13.76
C SER A 89 16.21 -1.96 13.61
N VAL A 90 15.39 -1.05 13.07
CA VAL A 90 13.96 -1.31 12.82
C VAL A 90 13.81 -2.32 11.68
N THR A 91 13.12 -3.43 11.95
CA THR A 91 12.76 -4.44 10.96
C THR A 91 11.61 -3.94 10.10
N SER A 92 11.61 -4.28 8.81
CA SER A 92 10.50 -4.03 7.89
C SER A 92 9.74 -5.33 7.61
N PRO A 93 8.41 -5.41 7.88
CA PRO A 93 7.53 -4.38 8.44
C PRO A 93 7.81 -4.06 9.92
N ALA A 94 7.52 -2.82 10.34
CA ALA A 94 7.82 -2.32 11.69
C ALA A 94 7.20 -3.15 12.83
N LEU A 95 6.12 -3.89 12.56
CA LEU A 95 5.50 -4.84 13.51
C LEU A 95 6.49 -5.90 14.01
N GLY A 96 7.46 -6.29 13.18
CA GLY A 96 8.51 -7.24 13.55
C GLY A 96 9.54 -6.70 14.52
N SER A 97 9.59 -5.37 14.75
CA SER A 97 10.54 -4.74 15.67
C SER A 97 10.08 -4.75 17.12
N ALA A 98 8.84 -5.15 17.39
CA ALA A 98 8.35 -5.31 18.75
C ALA A 98 8.80 -6.66 19.34
N SER A 99 8.79 -6.77 20.67
CA SER A 99 9.04 -8.04 21.37
C SER A 99 8.25 -9.22 20.76
N PRO A 100 8.82 -10.44 20.70
CA PRO A 100 8.23 -11.57 19.97
C PRO A 100 6.77 -11.90 20.30
N MET A 101 6.36 -11.74 21.57
CA MET A 101 4.98 -11.96 22.00
C MET A 101 4.02 -10.92 21.40
N ILE A 102 4.44 -9.66 21.41
CA ILE A 102 3.67 -8.52 20.93
C ILE A 102 3.59 -8.54 19.41
N ALA A 103 4.70 -8.82 18.73
CA ALA A 103 4.74 -8.96 17.29
C ALA A 103 3.70 -10.00 16.83
N LYS A 104 3.64 -11.18 17.46
CA LYS A 104 2.64 -12.22 17.15
C LYS A 104 1.20 -11.74 17.32
N VAL A 105 0.87 -11.05 18.41
CA VAL A 105 -0.47 -10.50 18.65
C VAL A 105 -0.80 -9.41 17.62
N ALA A 106 0.14 -8.50 17.36
CA ALA A 106 -0.02 -7.43 16.38
C ALA A 106 -0.23 -7.99 14.97
N TYR A 107 0.53 -9.02 14.57
CA TYR A 107 0.33 -9.74 13.30
C TYR A 107 -1.01 -10.49 13.29
N GLY A 108 -1.41 -11.14 14.38
CA GLY A 108 -2.69 -11.83 14.50
C GLY A 108 -3.88 -10.90 14.30
N ILE A 109 -3.89 -9.75 14.98
CA ILE A 109 -4.88 -8.70 14.75
C ILE A 109 -4.74 -8.13 13.34
N SER A 110 -3.53 -8.19 12.76
CA SER A 110 -3.21 -7.66 11.42
C SER A 110 -3.72 -8.49 10.24
N LEU A 111 -3.71 -9.81 10.39
CA LEU A 111 -4.01 -10.74 9.32
C LEU A 111 -5.39 -10.54 8.67
N PRO A 112 -6.51 -10.36 9.40
CA PRO A 112 -7.82 -10.23 8.78
C PRO A 112 -7.91 -9.12 7.74
N THR A 113 -7.52 -7.89 8.09
CA THR A 113 -7.57 -6.81 7.10
C THR A 113 -6.49 -6.93 6.02
N ILE A 114 -5.35 -7.59 6.26
CA ILE A 114 -4.35 -7.82 5.20
C ILE A 114 -4.97 -8.74 4.14
N ILE A 115 -5.62 -9.81 4.57
CA ILE A 115 -6.32 -10.76 3.69
C ILE A 115 -7.45 -10.06 2.95
N ILE A 116 -8.28 -9.28 3.64
CA ILE A 116 -9.39 -8.55 3.02
C ILE A 116 -8.86 -7.51 2.01
N ALA A 117 -7.86 -6.71 2.38
CA ALA A 117 -7.28 -5.71 1.48
C ALA A 117 -6.64 -6.37 0.25
N GLY A 118 -5.89 -7.45 0.43
CA GLY A 118 -5.31 -8.21 -0.67
C GLY A 118 -6.38 -8.84 -1.57
N GLY A 119 -7.42 -9.42 -0.97
CA GLY A 119 -8.53 -10.05 -1.69
C GLY A 119 -9.34 -9.06 -2.53
N ILE A 120 -9.68 -7.88 -1.99
CA ILE A 120 -10.41 -6.84 -2.72
C ILE A 120 -9.56 -6.32 -3.89
N ASN A 121 -8.30 -5.97 -3.65
CA ASN A 121 -7.42 -5.47 -4.71
C ASN A 121 -7.15 -6.54 -5.79
N GLY A 122 -6.94 -7.79 -5.38
CA GLY A 122 -6.81 -8.93 -6.29
C GLY A 122 -8.07 -9.10 -7.13
N HIS A 123 -9.25 -9.06 -6.51
CA HIS A 123 -10.52 -9.16 -7.22
C HIS A 123 -10.71 -8.03 -8.26
N VAL A 124 -10.37 -6.79 -7.90
CA VAL A 124 -10.41 -5.65 -8.84
C VAL A 124 -9.49 -5.90 -10.03
N ALA A 125 -8.27 -6.41 -9.80
CA ALA A 125 -7.34 -6.76 -10.87
C ALA A 125 -7.90 -7.87 -11.79
N PHE A 126 -8.47 -8.94 -11.21
CA PHE A 126 -9.06 -10.05 -11.96
C PHE A 126 -10.20 -9.57 -12.84
N LYS A 127 -11.11 -8.78 -12.25
CA LYS A 127 -12.24 -8.16 -12.96
C LYS A 127 -11.75 -7.26 -14.09
N TYR A 128 -10.72 -6.46 -13.86
CA TYR A 128 -10.17 -5.58 -14.89
C TYR A 128 -9.63 -6.38 -16.08
N VAL A 129 -8.81 -7.40 -15.84
CA VAL A 129 -8.26 -8.26 -16.90
C VAL A 129 -9.38 -9.00 -17.65
N TYR A 130 -10.34 -9.58 -16.92
CA TYR A 130 -11.48 -10.26 -17.50
C TYR A 130 -12.31 -9.32 -18.39
N LEU A 131 -12.65 -8.12 -17.91
CA LEU A 131 -13.40 -7.13 -18.68
C LEU A 131 -12.68 -6.71 -19.95
N ARG A 132 -11.34 -6.65 -19.95
CA ARG A 132 -10.55 -6.31 -21.14
C ARG A 132 -10.56 -7.44 -22.18
N ILE A 133 -10.49 -8.69 -21.75
CA ILE A 133 -10.50 -9.86 -22.64
C ILE A 133 -11.90 -10.10 -23.22
N VAL A 134 -12.94 -9.92 -22.41
CA VAL A 134 -14.33 -10.21 -22.78
C VAL A 134 -15.02 -8.99 -23.42
N LYS A 135 -14.35 -7.85 -23.51
CA LYS A 135 -14.86 -6.61 -24.13
C LYS A 135 -15.30 -6.86 -25.57
N GLY A 136 -16.55 -6.52 -25.88
CA GLY A 136 -17.13 -6.70 -27.23
C GLY A 136 -17.75 -8.09 -27.46
N THR A 137 -17.79 -8.96 -26.45
CA THR A 137 -18.50 -10.24 -26.52
C THR A 137 -19.76 -10.22 -25.66
N ASP A 138 -20.78 -10.99 -26.05
CA ASP A 138 -22.05 -11.14 -25.32
C ASP A 138 -21.94 -12.06 -24.07
N ARG A 139 -20.71 -12.38 -23.64
CA ARG A 139 -20.41 -13.31 -22.55
C ARG A 139 -20.21 -12.64 -21.20
N MET A 140 -20.31 -11.31 -21.17
CA MET A 140 -20.05 -10.51 -19.97
C MET A 140 -21.04 -10.78 -18.83
N HIS A 141 -22.26 -11.23 -19.16
CA HIS A 141 -23.32 -11.57 -18.20
C HIS A 141 -23.77 -13.04 -18.27
N LYS A 142 -23.08 -13.89 -19.06
CA LYS A 142 -23.44 -15.31 -19.20
C LYS A 142 -22.67 -16.17 -18.22
N ARG A 143 -23.35 -17.12 -17.59
CA ARG A 143 -22.77 -18.09 -16.65
C ARG A 143 -22.45 -19.41 -17.34
N ASP A 144 -21.79 -19.32 -18.49
CA ASP A 144 -21.35 -20.48 -19.25
C ASP A 144 -20.05 -21.04 -18.67
N TRP A 145 -19.79 -22.33 -18.87
CA TRP A 145 -18.56 -23.00 -18.44
C TRP A 145 -17.29 -22.30 -18.93
N ILE A 146 -17.34 -21.66 -20.11
CA ILE A 146 -16.21 -20.89 -20.65
C ILE A 146 -16.02 -19.56 -19.89
N ALA A 147 -17.10 -18.90 -19.47
CA ALA A 147 -17.02 -17.67 -18.69
C ALA A 147 -16.48 -17.95 -17.28
N THR A 148 -16.98 -19.00 -16.63
CA THR A 148 -16.47 -19.43 -15.32
C THR A 148 -15.03 -19.94 -15.40
N GLY A 149 -14.70 -20.74 -16.42
CA GLY A 149 -13.34 -21.27 -16.61
C GLY A 149 -12.31 -20.17 -16.90
N SER A 150 -12.63 -19.20 -17.75
CA SER A 150 -11.75 -18.05 -18.00
C SER A 150 -11.58 -17.16 -16.77
N TRP A 151 -12.65 -16.93 -15.99
CA TRP A 151 -12.57 -16.21 -14.72
C TRP A 151 -11.63 -16.89 -13.72
N VAL A 152 -11.81 -18.20 -13.50
CA VAL A 152 -10.96 -18.99 -12.59
C VAL A 152 -9.52 -19.05 -13.09
N GLY A 153 -9.31 -19.23 -14.40
CA GLY A 153 -7.98 -19.26 -15.01
C GLY A 153 -7.21 -17.96 -14.83
N ILE A 154 -7.86 -16.81 -15.03
CA ILE A 154 -7.26 -15.49 -14.81
C ILE A 154 -6.91 -15.31 -13.33
N ALA A 155 -7.83 -15.67 -12.43
CA ALA A 155 -7.59 -15.57 -10.99
C ALA A 155 -6.39 -16.42 -10.55
N LEU A 156 -6.34 -17.70 -10.97
CA LEU A 156 -5.24 -18.61 -10.65
C LEU A 156 -3.90 -18.10 -11.20
N MET A 157 -3.88 -17.60 -12.43
CA MET A 157 -2.66 -17.06 -13.05
C MET A 157 -2.14 -15.85 -12.27
N LEU A 158 -3.01 -14.90 -11.93
CA LEU A 158 -2.62 -13.68 -11.21
C LEU A 158 -2.17 -13.99 -9.78
N TRP A 159 -2.83 -14.93 -9.09
CA TRP A 159 -2.37 -15.40 -7.78
C TRP A 159 -1.03 -16.14 -7.84
N ALA A 160 -0.82 -16.98 -8.86
CA ALA A 160 0.45 -17.68 -9.06
C ALA A 160 1.61 -16.69 -9.29
N MET A 161 1.39 -15.65 -10.12
CA MET A 161 2.39 -14.60 -10.30
C MET A 161 2.67 -13.83 -9.01
N ALA A 162 1.63 -13.48 -8.24
CA ALA A 162 1.81 -12.82 -6.95
C ALA A 162 2.62 -13.68 -5.96
N TRP A 163 2.40 -15.00 -5.95
CA TRP A 163 3.16 -15.93 -5.13
C TRP A 163 4.64 -16.04 -5.55
N ILE A 164 4.91 -16.07 -6.86
CA ILE A 164 6.28 -16.05 -7.40
C ILE A 164 7.01 -14.77 -6.97
N ILE A 165 6.38 -13.60 -7.13
CA ILE A 165 6.98 -12.32 -6.74
C ILE A 165 7.25 -12.27 -5.24
N SER A 166 6.29 -12.74 -4.42
CA SER A 166 6.43 -12.76 -2.96
C SER A 166 7.53 -13.71 -2.46
N THR A 167 7.85 -14.77 -3.19
CA THR A 167 8.93 -15.70 -2.84
C THR A 167 10.28 -15.25 -3.38
N ALA A 168 10.30 -14.53 -4.51
CA ALA A 168 11.51 -13.97 -5.10
C ALA A 168 12.08 -12.78 -4.32
N ILE A 169 11.23 -11.93 -3.72
CA ILE A 169 11.65 -10.74 -2.97
C ILE A 169 11.22 -10.88 -1.50
N PRO A 170 12.07 -11.45 -0.63
CA PRO A 170 11.72 -11.69 0.77
C PRO A 170 11.75 -10.41 1.64
N VAL A 171 12.33 -9.31 1.12
CA VAL A 171 12.43 -8.03 1.83
C VAL A 171 11.26 -7.12 1.44
N PHE A 172 10.36 -6.88 2.39
CA PHE A 172 9.15 -6.08 2.18
C PHE A 172 9.45 -4.67 1.66
N SER A 173 10.42 -3.98 2.24
CA SER A 173 10.82 -2.62 1.83
C SER A 173 11.30 -2.54 0.37
N SER A 174 12.01 -3.58 -0.11
CA SER A 174 12.45 -3.66 -1.50
C SER A 174 11.28 -3.91 -2.45
N LEU A 175 10.34 -4.77 -2.07
CA LEU A 175 9.11 -5.02 -2.83
C LEU A 175 8.27 -3.74 -2.95
N LEU A 176 8.07 -3.00 -1.85
CA LEU A 176 7.37 -1.72 -1.85
C LEU A 176 8.07 -0.69 -2.75
N SER A 177 9.39 -0.60 -2.64
CA SER A 177 10.18 0.34 -3.45
C SER A 177 10.05 0.06 -4.95
N LEU A 178 10.08 -1.23 -5.33
CA LEU A 178 9.90 -1.66 -6.72
C LEU A 178 8.49 -1.31 -7.26
N ILE A 179 7.44 -1.62 -6.49
CA ILE A 179 6.05 -1.30 -6.88
C ILE A 179 5.88 0.20 -7.03
N THR A 180 6.43 0.99 -6.12
CA THR A 180 6.36 2.44 -6.19
C THR A 180 7.07 2.99 -7.41
N ALA A 181 8.30 2.54 -7.67
CA ALA A 181 9.10 3.01 -8.78
C ALA A 181 8.41 2.73 -10.12
N LEU A 182 7.82 1.55 -10.27
CA LEU A 182 7.14 1.12 -11.51
C LEU A 182 5.76 1.76 -11.69
N PHE A 183 4.95 1.84 -10.64
CA PHE A 183 3.53 2.16 -10.75
C PHE A 183 3.15 3.45 -10.00
N ALA A 184 3.45 3.55 -8.70
CA ALA A 184 2.95 4.67 -7.89
C ALA A 184 3.55 6.02 -8.30
N SER A 185 4.79 6.05 -8.79
CA SER A 185 5.48 7.25 -9.28
C SER A 185 4.72 7.91 -10.44
N TRP A 186 4.20 7.11 -11.37
CA TRP A 186 3.41 7.58 -12.51
C TRP A 186 2.08 8.17 -12.07
N PHE A 187 1.36 7.54 -11.14
CA PHE A 187 0.09 8.08 -10.64
C PHE A 187 0.26 9.33 -9.78
N THR A 188 1.35 9.42 -9.03
CA THR A 188 1.58 10.52 -8.09
C THR A 188 2.20 11.74 -8.77
N TYR A 189 3.19 11.53 -9.65
CA TYR A 189 3.96 12.62 -10.26
C TYR A 189 3.77 12.71 -11.77
N GLY A 190 3.82 11.59 -12.48
CA GLY A 190 3.77 11.56 -13.94
C GLY A 190 2.46 12.10 -14.51
N PHE A 191 1.34 11.39 -14.25
CA PHE A 191 0.03 11.76 -14.76
C PHE A 191 -0.44 13.10 -14.21
N SER A 192 -0.20 13.39 -12.93
CA SER A 192 -0.56 14.68 -12.34
C SER A 192 0.12 15.86 -13.05
N ALA A 193 1.42 15.73 -13.39
CA ALA A 193 2.14 16.75 -14.12
C ALA A 193 1.59 16.90 -15.55
N ILE A 194 1.35 15.79 -16.25
CA ILE A 194 0.80 15.80 -17.61
C ILE A 194 -0.56 16.50 -17.65
N PHE A 195 -1.48 16.16 -16.73
CA PHE A 195 -2.79 16.79 -16.67
C PHE A 195 -2.72 18.28 -16.34
N SER A 196 -1.82 18.67 -15.43
CA SER A 196 -1.64 20.09 -15.10
C SER A 196 -1.09 20.90 -16.28
N CYS A 197 -0.19 20.34 -17.09
CA CYS A 197 0.34 21.02 -18.27
C CYS A 197 -0.69 21.06 -19.41
N ALA A 198 -1.44 19.97 -19.63
CA ALA A 198 -2.44 19.89 -20.69
C ALA A 198 -3.66 20.79 -20.45
N ASN A 199 -4.03 21.06 -19.19
CA ASN A 199 -5.17 21.92 -18.86
C ASN A 199 -4.83 23.42 -18.90
N ASN A 200 -3.54 23.77 -19.03
CA ASN A 200 -3.02 25.14 -19.13
C ASN A 200 -2.58 25.51 -20.57
N ALA A 201 -2.82 24.63 -21.54
CA ALA A 201 -2.57 24.82 -22.97
C ALA A 201 -3.91 24.97 -23.71
#